data_AF-A0A0J9YAJ5-F1
#
_entry.id   AF-A0A0J9YAJ5-F1
#
_cell.length_a   1.000
_cell.length_b   1.000
_cell.length_c   1.000
_cell.angle_alpha   90.00
_cell.angle_beta   90.00
_cell.angle_gamma   90.00
#
_symmetry.space_group_name_H-M   'P 1'
#
loop_
_entity.id
_entity.type
_entity.pdbx_description
1 polymer ?
#
loop_
_entity_poly.entity_id
_entity_poly.type
_entity_poly.pdbx_seq_one_letter_code
_entity_poly.pdbx_strand_id
1 'polypeptide(L)'
;MTNRTVIFGKPFCSTKLLADECAQTVFKTKRMGRNWKEINQKLNIGVKKEKSKLKLVLKKSNSEFPDKKTDGLAAIVNGVLFATDQDLLDAIREFRNMPIMSVFVDAIGLAGTMTAYTVGKNAFTTEAPEFLERFLQALSQTTKIDIAIINDLKIWMKNTNDKYYAKQIAFTIANLYRRYCQSTKSRKYACKNGKNDDINEFTKSIIAQCKDSDCQINALQIFENLPLLNLLPYAIQFLCVANNSENLVQQEALRFLQLFDGKYFHWKTINKLLRIFYNACPLRQTITDQTLAIEILLNIIPNAELIGTYFLRSEELFPAEQEKWAYFYSSIARKRQTSPNFKSYWAKMRSFREFQPNYAHRSLNATSDVSAINIAESESYNSDEEGKSDDPLAIAQIGLLNNRNVPVTIFHGYGELINVIWNANGQPMLLYDKNLIYRQYYGYIPLMSGLSLTVDVIGTITIDLYGSATINFWNRDVGMKVNSTISTKLEGSINLASSNNLIGKATTMVYASGIVNIRFDADFFTVPHLFCISASHSPIVIKYTYTYSTKAGKEKRLWHNIKLSGSSLWLSKKLSDHCSLFEK
;
A
#
# COMPACT_ATOMS: atom_id res chain seq x y z
N MET A 1 45.50 33.80 11.59
CA MET A 1 45.09 32.49 12.14
C MET A 1 45.07 32.60 13.66
N THR A 2 43.89 32.77 14.27
CA THR A 2 43.77 32.90 15.73
C THR A 2 43.95 31.54 16.40
N ASN A 3 45.05 31.42 17.13
CA ASN A 3 45.42 30.25 17.92
C ASN A 3 44.44 30.11 19.09
N ARG A 4 43.39 29.28 18.92
CA ARG A 4 42.47 28.93 20.02
C ARG A 4 43.17 27.90 20.89
N THR A 5 43.89 28.35 21.91
CA THR A 5 44.32 27.50 23.03
C THR A 5 43.08 27.00 23.76
N VAL A 6 42.69 25.75 23.50
CA VAL A 6 41.65 25.06 24.25
C VAL A 6 42.21 24.76 25.64
N ILE A 7 41.74 25.50 26.65
CA ILE A 7 42.05 25.23 28.05
C ILE A 7 41.19 24.04 28.48
N PHE A 8 41.77 22.84 28.51
CA PHE A 8 41.11 21.67 29.06
C PHE A 8 41.01 21.83 30.58
N GLY A 9 39.81 22.09 31.09
CA GLY A 9 39.53 22.04 32.52
C GLY A 9 39.78 20.63 33.07
N LYS A 10 40.16 20.54 34.35
CA LYS A 10 40.30 19.23 35.02
C LYS A 10 38.98 18.46 34.91
N PRO A 11 38.99 17.21 34.44
CA PRO A 11 37.77 16.43 34.32
C PRO A 11 37.16 16.20 35.71
N PHE A 12 35.84 16.43 35.84
CA PHE A 12 35.10 16.19 37.08
C PHE A 12 35.12 14.72 37.51
N CYS A 13 35.32 13.81 36.56
CA CYS A 13 35.41 12.37 36.78
C CYS A 13 36.84 11.87 36.58
N SER A 14 37.32 11.03 37.51
CA SER A 14 38.56 10.26 37.30
C SER A 14 38.36 9.23 36.18
N THR A 15 39.37 9.00 35.34
CA THR A 15 39.35 7.99 34.27
C THR A 15 39.23 6.55 34.77
N LYS A 16 39.43 6.33 36.08
CA LYS A 16 39.27 5.02 36.74
C LYS A 16 37.82 4.70 37.11
N LEU A 17 36.93 5.70 37.12
CA LEU A 17 35.53 5.50 37.47
C LEU A 17 34.70 5.28 36.21
N LEU A 18 33.79 4.31 36.26
CA LEU A 18 32.74 4.21 35.25
C LEU A 18 31.82 5.44 35.33
N ALA A 19 31.20 5.81 34.20
CA ALA A 19 30.39 7.04 34.11
C ALA A 19 29.25 7.09 35.16
N ASP A 20 28.66 5.94 35.49
CA ASP A 20 27.60 5.81 36.50
C ASP A 20 28.12 5.93 37.94
N GLU A 21 29.34 5.48 38.21
CA GLU A 21 30.00 5.62 39.52
C GLU A 21 30.45 7.06 39.75
N CYS A 22 30.98 7.73 38.73
CA CYS A 22 31.27 9.15 38.82
C CYS A 22 29.99 9.97 39.05
N ALA A 23 28.91 9.66 38.32
CA ALA A 23 27.62 10.33 38.50
C ALA A 23 27.09 10.21 39.94
N GLN A 24 27.27 9.06 40.60
CA GLN A 24 26.86 8.85 41.99
C GLN A 24 27.78 9.54 43.00
N THR A 25 29.09 9.46 42.79
CA THR A 25 30.08 9.92 43.78
C THR A 25 30.31 11.43 43.72
N VAL A 26 30.46 11.99 42.51
CA VAL A 26 30.78 13.40 42.29
C VAL A 26 29.51 14.24 42.27
N PHE A 27 28.48 13.79 41.57
CA PHE A 27 27.24 14.56 41.38
C PHE A 27 26.12 14.13 42.34
N LYS A 28 26.37 13.19 43.26
CA LYS A 28 25.39 12.67 44.24
C LYS A 28 24.07 12.20 43.61
N THR A 29 24.11 11.72 42.37
CA THR A 29 22.91 11.28 41.65
C THR A 29 22.45 9.91 42.13
N LYS A 30 21.13 9.68 42.19
CA LYS A 30 20.55 8.38 42.56
C LYS A 30 20.51 7.46 41.34
N ARG A 31 21.13 6.27 41.44
CA ARG A 31 21.11 5.27 40.37
C ARG A 31 19.70 4.69 40.18
N MET A 32 19.13 4.86 38.99
CA MET A 32 17.80 4.35 38.63
C MET A 32 17.80 2.85 38.28
N GLY A 33 18.90 2.30 37.76
CA GLY A 33 19.03 0.89 37.37
C GLY A 33 20.23 0.66 36.45
N ARG A 34 20.54 -0.60 36.13
CA ARG A 34 21.62 -0.98 35.18
C ARG A 34 21.12 -1.14 33.75
N ASN A 35 19.85 -1.50 33.59
CA ASN A 35 19.20 -1.71 32.29
C ASN A 35 17.82 -1.02 32.28
N TRP A 36 17.24 -0.85 31.09
CA TRP A 36 15.94 -0.19 30.95
C TRP A 36 14.81 -0.89 31.72
N LYS A 37 14.91 -2.21 31.93
CA LYS A 37 13.90 -3.00 32.64
C LYS A 37 13.85 -2.63 34.13
N GLU A 38 14.99 -2.53 34.79
CA GLU A 38 15.12 -2.05 36.18
C GLU A 38 14.74 -0.57 36.32
N ILE A 39 15.20 0.24 35.36
CA ILE A 39 14.90 1.67 35.29
C ILE A 39 13.37 1.86 35.21
N ASN A 40 12.70 1.17 34.29
CA ASN A 40 11.24 1.24 34.08
C ASN A 40 10.42 0.72 35.28
N GLN A 41 10.93 -0.28 36.02
CA GLN A 41 10.28 -0.76 37.25
C GLN A 41 10.33 0.26 38.40
N LYS A 42 11.42 1.03 38.48
CA LYS A 42 11.64 2.03 39.55
C LYS A 42 11.09 3.41 39.22
N LEU A 43 10.72 3.64 37.96
CA LEU A 43 10.21 4.90 37.45
C LEU A 43 8.70 4.82 37.21
N ASN A 44 7.91 5.36 38.14
CA ASN A 44 6.52 5.73 37.87
C ASN A 44 6.50 7.00 36.99
N ILE A 45 6.71 6.82 35.68
CA ILE A 45 6.72 7.92 34.70
C ILE A 45 5.38 7.97 33.97
N GLY A 46 4.78 9.17 33.95
CA GLY A 46 3.67 9.52 33.09
C GLY A 46 2.30 9.05 33.61
N VAL A 47 1.26 9.51 32.93
CA VAL A 47 -0.10 9.00 33.14
C VAL A 47 -0.21 7.66 32.40
N LYS A 48 -0.39 6.56 33.15
CA LYS A 48 -0.70 5.26 32.54
C LYS A 48 -2.10 5.35 31.92
N LYS A 49 -2.26 4.91 30.66
CA LYS A 49 -3.58 4.72 30.07
C LYS A 49 -4.37 3.74 30.94
N GLU A 50 -5.54 4.18 31.39
CA GLU A 50 -6.49 3.31 32.08
C GLU A 50 -7.02 2.24 31.12
N LYS A 51 -7.37 1.07 31.65
CA LYS A 51 -8.08 0.04 30.90
C LYS A 51 -9.45 0.60 30.50
N SER A 52 -9.62 0.99 29.24
CA SER A 52 -10.94 1.34 28.73
C SER A 52 -11.81 0.09 28.66
N LYS A 53 -13.07 0.17 29.12
CA LYS A 53 -14.05 -0.91 28.98
C LYS A 53 -14.40 -1.08 27.49
N LEU A 54 -13.74 -2.02 26.81
CA LEU A 54 -13.89 -2.30 25.38
C LEU A 54 -15.37 -2.39 24.96
N LYS A 55 -16.19 -3.13 25.71
CA LYS A 55 -17.64 -3.28 25.44
C LYS A 55 -18.37 -1.93 25.38
N LEU A 56 -18.07 -0.98 26.28
CA LEU A 56 -18.70 0.35 26.26
C LEU A 56 -18.28 1.16 25.03
N VAL A 57 -17.01 1.07 24.64
CA VAL A 57 -16.47 1.74 23.45
C VAL A 57 -17.16 1.20 22.19
N LEU A 58 -17.34 -0.12 22.10
CA LEU A 58 -18.05 -0.75 20.98
C LEU A 58 -19.52 -0.36 20.93
N LYS A 59 -20.25 -0.35 22.06
CA LYS A 59 -21.66 0.10 22.10
C LYS A 59 -21.82 1.54 21.62
N LYS A 60 -20.97 2.45 22.12
CA LYS A 60 -20.98 3.85 21.70
C LYS A 60 -20.66 3.99 20.21
N SER A 61 -19.62 3.31 19.74
CA SER A 61 -19.20 3.40 18.33
C SER A 61 -20.26 2.81 17.39
N ASN A 62 -20.96 1.75 17.82
CA ASN A 62 -22.06 1.15 17.06
C ASN A 62 -23.27 2.09 16.94
N SER A 63 -23.59 2.87 17.98
CA SER A 63 -24.69 3.86 17.91
C SER A 63 -24.40 5.04 16.98
N GLU A 64 -23.12 5.31 16.68
CA GLU A 64 -22.67 6.40 15.81
C GLU A 64 -22.29 5.90 14.39
N PHE A 65 -22.54 4.63 14.09
CA PHE A 65 -22.25 4.00 12.80
C PHE A 65 -23.40 4.26 11.79
N PRO A 66 -23.11 4.51 10.50
CA PRO A 66 -21.79 4.58 9.85
C PRO A 66 -21.11 5.96 9.91
N ASP A 67 -21.83 7.01 10.32
CA ASP A 67 -21.44 8.41 10.15
C ASP A 67 -20.09 8.79 10.79
N LYS A 68 -19.70 8.11 11.89
CA LYS A 68 -18.46 8.40 12.65
C LYS A 68 -17.49 7.22 12.71
N LYS A 69 -17.43 6.41 11.65
CA LYS A 69 -16.51 5.25 11.53
C LYS A 69 -15.05 5.60 11.90
N THR A 70 -14.52 6.71 11.40
CA THR A 70 -13.16 7.20 11.70
C THR A 70 -12.91 7.57 13.15
N ASP A 71 -13.92 8.15 13.82
CA ASP A 71 -13.82 8.63 15.18
C ASP A 71 -13.75 7.48 16.17
N GLY A 72 -14.51 6.40 15.90
CA GLY A 72 -14.55 5.20 16.72
C GLY A 72 -13.29 4.35 16.64
N LEU A 73 -12.65 4.25 15.45
CA LEU A 73 -11.53 3.32 15.23
C LEU A 73 -10.38 3.50 16.24
N ALA A 74 -9.97 4.74 16.50
CA ALA A 74 -8.88 5.03 17.42
C ALA A 74 -9.20 4.58 18.86
N ALA A 75 -10.45 4.79 19.30
CA ALA A 75 -10.92 4.38 20.61
C ALA A 75 -11.01 2.85 20.72
N ILE A 76 -11.51 2.18 19.67
CA ILE A 76 -11.63 0.72 19.62
C ILE A 76 -10.24 0.07 19.67
N VAL A 77 -9.27 0.56 18.89
CA VAL A 77 -7.90 0.02 18.90
C VAL A 77 -7.24 0.21 20.26
N ASN A 78 -7.40 1.38 20.89
CA ASN A 78 -6.95 1.57 22.26
C ASN A 78 -7.62 0.59 23.22
N GLY A 79 -8.92 0.32 23.05
CA GLY A 79 -9.63 -0.71 23.81
C GLY A 79 -9.05 -2.11 23.66
N VAL A 80 -8.75 -2.51 22.42
CA VAL A 80 -8.13 -3.81 22.11
C VAL A 80 -6.76 -3.95 22.77
N LEU A 81 -5.94 -2.89 22.74
CA LEU A 81 -4.58 -2.93 23.30
C LEU A 81 -4.51 -3.23 24.80
N PHE A 82 -5.56 -2.92 25.56
CA PHE A 82 -5.61 -3.13 27.01
C PHE A 82 -6.62 -4.19 27.46
N ALA A 83 -7.35 -4.79 26.52
CA ALA A 83 -8.33 -5.84 26.79
C ALA A 83 -7.64 -7.15 27.17
N THR A 84 -8.32 -7.95 28.00
CA THR A 84 -7.92 -9.34 28.27
C THR A 84 -8.41 -10.26 27.17
N ASP A 85 -7.87 -11.48 27.12
CA ASP A 85 -8.27 -12.48 26.11
C ASP A 85 -9.77 -12.78 26.19
N GLN A 86 -10.32 -12.86 27.41
CA GLN A 86 -11.75 -13.10 27.64
C GLN A 86 -12.60 -11.89 27.21
N ASP A 87 -12.16 -10.66 27.50
CA ASP A 87 -12.87 -9.45 27.08
C ASP A 87 -13.01 -9.36 25.56
N LEU A 88 -11.94 -9.76 24.84
CA LEU A 88 -11.92 -9.79 23.37
C LEU A 88 -12.86 -10.87 22.83
N LEU A 89 -12.79 -12.09 23.37
CA LEU A 89 -13.62 -13.20 22.92
C LEU A 89 -15.12 -12.93 23.14
N ASP A 90 -15.47 -12.42 24.32
CA ASP A 90 -16.84 -12.01 24.63
C ASP A 90 -17.35 -10.94 23.65
N ALA A 91 -16.51 -9.95 23.36
CA ALA A 91 -16.87 -8.88 22.43
C ALA A 91 -17.05 -9.40 21.00
N ILE A 92 -16.23 -10.36 20.55
CA ILE A 92 -16.39 -10.98 19.22
C ILE A 92 -17.76 -11.66 19.13
N ARG A 93 -18.16 -12.40 20.17
CA ARG A 93 -19.45 -13.11 20.20
C ARG A 93 -20.65 -12.15 20.27
N GLU A 94 -20.59 -11.13 21.14
CA GLU A 94 -21.68 -10.18 21.34
C GLU A 94 -21.92 -9.29 20.10
N PHE A 95 -20.85 -8.85 19.44
CA PHE A 95 -20.93 -7.90 18.33
C PHE A 95 -20.91 -8.54 16.94
N ARG A 96 -20.82 -9.87 16.82
CA ARG A 96 -20.70 -10.60 15.54
C ARG A 96 -21.66 -10.11 14.45
N ASN A 97 -22.93 -9.93 14.82
CA ASN A 97 -24.00 -9.56 13.88
C ASN A 97 -24.25 -8.05 13.81
N MET A 98 -23.42 -7.23 14.47
CA MET A 98 -23.56 -5.78 14.48
C MET A 98 -22.71 -5.12 13.37
N PRO A 99 -23.15 -4.00 12.78
CA PRO A 99 -22.40 -3.32 11.72
C PRO A 99 -20.96 -2.94 12.11
N ILE A 100 -20.75 -2.60 13.40
CA ILE A 100 -19.44 -2.23 13.93
C ILE A 100 -18.41 -3.38 13.91
N MET A 101 -18.84 -4.63 13.73
CA MET A 101 -17.97 -5.81 13.76
C MET A 101 -16.83 -5.70 12.74
N SER A 102 -17.12 -5.18 11.56
CA SER A 102 -16.14 -4.88 10.51
C SER A 102 -14.97 -4.02 11.02
N VAL A 103 -15.28 -2.93 11.73
CA VAL A 103 -14.32 -2.01 12.35
C VAL A 103 -13.58 -2.67 13.51
N PHE A 104 -14.28 -3.49 14.30
CA PHE A 104 -13.68 -4.19 15.43
C PHE A 104 -12.67 -5.26 15.00
N VAL A 105 -13.00 -6.05 13.97
CA VAL A 105 -12.08 -7.02 13.36
C VAL A 105 -10.83 -6.33 12.84
N ASP A 106 -11.00 -5.20 12.13
CA ASP A 106 -9.86 -4.39 11.68
C ASP A 106 -9.01 -3.92 12.87
N ALA A 107 -9.64 -3.47 13.95
CA ALA A 107 -8.92 -3.03 15.15
C ALA A 107 -8.13 -4.15 15.84
N ILE A 108 -8.65 -5.39 15.87
CA ILE A 108 -7.94 -6.56 16.40
C ILE A 108 -6.69 -6.85 15.59
N GLY A 109 -6.79 -6.90 14.25
CA GLY A 109 -5.64 -7.11 13.37
C GLY A 109 -4.61 -5.97 13.46
N LEU A 110 -5.08 -4.72 13.45
CA LEU A 110 -4.21 -3.53 13.48
C LEU A 110 -3.47 -3.37 14.82
N ALA A 111 -4.01 -3.85 15.93
CA ALA A 111 -3.40 -3.74 17.25
C ALA A 111 -2.00 -4.38 17.32
N GLY A 112 -1.78 -5.48 16.57
CA GLY A 112 -0.48 -6.12 16.41
C GLY A 112 0.14 -6.64 17.71
N THR A 113 -0.66 -6.94 18.73
CA THR A 113 -0.18 -7.57 19.97
C THR A 113 -0.40 -9.09 19.90
N MET A 114 0.46 -9.85 20.58
CA MET A 114 0.33 -11.31 20.63
C MET A 114 -1.01 -11.78 21.21
N THR A 115 -1.58 -11.04 22.17
CA THR A 115 -2.90 -11.31 22.76
C THR A 115 -4.01 -11.18 21.73
N ALA A 116 -4.10 -10.01 21.06
CA ALA A 116 -5.10 -9.75 20.04
C ALA A 116 -4.96 -10.70 18.85
N TYR A 117 -3.72 -11.01 18.46
CA TYR A 117 -3.43 -11.98 17.41
C TYR A 117 -3.91 -13.40 17.75
N THR A 118 -3.55 -13.92 18.92
CA THR A 118 -3.93 -15.29 19.33
C THR A 118 -5.45 -15.44 19.44
N VAL A 119 -6.12 -14.48 20.07
CA VAL A 119 -7.59 -14.49 20.19
C VAL A 119 -8.24 -14.36 18.83
N GLY A 120 -7.80 -13.41 18.00
CA GLY A 120 -8.31 -13.20 16.65
C GLY A 120 -8.13 -14.43 15.77
N LYS A 121 -6.92 -15.01 15.73
CA LYS A 121 -6.62 -16.24 14.99
C LYS A 121 -7.58 -17.36 15.38
N ASN A 122 -7.72 -17.64 16.67
CA ASN A 122 -8.57 -18.74 17.13
C ASN A 122 -10.04 -18.48 16.83
N ALA A 123 -10.56 -17.30 17.24
CA ALA A 123 -11.97 -16.97 17.09
C ALA A 123 -12.40 -16.86 15.62
N PHE A 124 -11.58 -16.26 14.75
CA PHE A 124 -11.91 -16.14 13.32
C PHE A 124 -11.58 -17.40 12.52
N THR A 125 -10.89 -18.40 13.09
CA THR A 125 -10.76 -19.71 12.42
C THR A 125 -11.94 -20.63 12.74
N THR A 126 -12.48 -20.55 13.96
CA THR A 126 -13.50 -21.51 14.43
C THR A 126 -14.89 -20.91 14.62
N GLU A 127 -15.01 -19.75 15.29
CA GLU A 127 -16.31 -19.20 15.71
C GLU A 127 -16.94 -18.30 14.64
N ALA A 128 -16.13 -17.44 13.99
CA ALA A 128 -16.59 -16.47 13.01
C ALA A 128 -15.68 -16.42 11.77
N PRO A 129 -15.65 -17.50 10.95
CA PRO A 129 -14.81 -17.63 9.77
C PRO A 129 -15.02 -16.55 8.70
N GLU A 130 -16.21 -15.96 8.65
CA GLU A 130 -16.53 -14.86 7.71
C GLU A 130 -15.64 -13.62 7.89
N PHE A 131 -15.00 -13.45 9.05
CA PHE A 131 -14.11 -12.31 9.34
C PHE A 131 -12.62 -12.64 9.20
N LEU A 132 -12.26 -13.89 8.90
CA LEU A 132 -10.87 -14.35 8.87
C LEU A 132 -10.02 -13.59 7.85
N GLU A 133 -10.53 -13.44 6.63
CA GLU A 133 -9.83 -12.69 5.58
C GLU A 133 -9.63 -11.23 5.98
N ARG A 134 -10.68 -10.59 6.50
CA ARG A 134 -10.62 -9.19 6.96
C ARG A 134 -9.58 -9.01 8.06
N PHE A 135 -9.53 -9.95 9.00
CA PHE A 135 -8.53 -9.98 10.07
C PHE A 135 -7.10 -10.09 9.53
N LEU A 136 -6.83 -11.02 8.60
CA LEU A 136 -5.52 -11.17 7.97
C LEU A 136 -5.09 -9.92 7.19
N GLN A 137 -6.01 -9.33 6.41
CA GLN A 137 -5.77 -8.07 5.71
C GLN A 137 -5.45 -6.93 6.69
N ALA A 138 -6.16 -6.84 7.82
CA ALA A 138 -5.89 -5.82 8.84
C ALA A 138 -4.55 -6.05 9.55
N LEU A 139 -4.22 -7.30 9.86
CA LEU A 139 -2.95 -7.70 10.45
C LEU A 139 -1.77 -7.36 9.53
N SER A 140 -1.91 -7.55 8.21
CA SER A 140 -0.87 -7.18 7.23
C SER A 140 -0.53 -5.68 7.26
N GLN A 141 -1.43 -4.86 7.77
CA GLN A 141 -1.32 -3.39 7.87
C GLN A 141 -0.97 -2.90 9.28
N THR A 142 -0.73 -3.79 10.26
CA THR A 142 -0.42 -3.39 11.63
C THR A 142 0.84 -2.53 11.76
N THR A 143 0.78 -1.47 12.58
CA THR A 143 1.95 -0.62 12.83
C THR A 143 3.01 -1.25 13.73
N LYS A 144 2.68 -2.34 14.44
CA LYS A 144 3.56 -3.02 15.38
C LYS A 144 4.04 -4.34 14.79
N ILE A 145 5.34 -4.42 14.51
CA ILE A 145 5.96 -5.63 13.95
C ILE A 145 6.47 -6.50 15.10
N ASP A 146 5.83 -7.66 15.29
CA ASP A 146 6.25 -8.67 16.25
C ASP A 146 6.73 -9.94 15.51
N ILE A 147 7.98 -10.33 15.74
CA ILE A 147 8.59 -11.51 15.10
C ILE A 147 7.89 -12.79 15.55
N ALA A 148 7.37 -12.84 16.78
CA ALA A 148 6.68 -14.02 17.27
C ALA A 148 5.36 -14.25 16.51
N ILE A 149 4.65 -13.18 16.13
CA ILE A 149 3.46 -13.27 15.27
C ILE A 149 3.85 -13.81 13.88
N ILE A 150 4.92 -13.30 13.29
CA ILE A 150 5.40 -13.77 11.98
C ILE A 150 5.77 -15.27 12.02
N ASN A 151 6.44 -15.71 13.09
CA ASN A 151 6.80 -17.11 13.27
C ASN A 151 5.57 -18.02 13.42
N ASP A 152 4.56 -17.60 14.18
CA ASP A 152 3.32 -18.35 14.30
C ASP A 152 2.53 -18.37 12.97
N LEU A 153 2.49 -17.25 12.23
CA LEU A 153 1.90 -17.20 10.88
C LEU A 153 2.59 -18.19 9.93
N LYS A 154 3.93 -18.31 9.96
CA LYS A 154 4.65 -19.32 9.15
C LYS A 154 4.24 -20.74 9.49
N ILE A 155 4.06 -21.05 10.77
CA ILE A 155 3.61 -22.38 11.23
C ILE A 155 2.16 -22.61 10.78
N TRP A 156 1.30 -21.61 10.96
CA TRP A 156 -0.09 -21.68 10.55
C TRP A 156 -0.23 -21.89 9.03
N MET A 157 0.53 -21.15 8.22
CA MET A 157 0.58 -21.33 6.77
C MET A 157 0.93 -22.76 6.36
N LYS A 158 1.90 -23.39 7.03
CA LYS A 158 2.32 -24.78 6.74
C LYS A 158 1.29 -25.82 7.15
N ASN A 159 0.48 -25.53 8.17
CA ASN A 159 -0.50 -26.48 8.72
C ASN A 159 -1.91 -26.31 8.12
N THR A 160 -2.17 -25.23 7.40
CA THR A 160 -3.46 -24.96 6.76
C THR A 160 -3.60 -25.76 5.46
N ASN A 161 -4.61 -26.62 5.38
CA ASN A 161 -4.92 -27.39 4.16
C ASN A 161 -5.61 -26.56 3.08
N ASP A 162 -6.25 -25.45 3.47
CA ASP A 162 -6.95 -24.57 2.54
C ASP A 162 -5.96 -23.68 1.78
N LYS A 163 -5.81 -23.93 0.48
CA LYS A 163 -4.94 -23.16 -0.42
C LYS A 163 -5.31 -21.68 -0.45
N TYR A 164 -6.60 -21.34 -0.32
CA TYR A 164 -7.08 -19.96 -0.31
C TYR A 164 -6.53 -19.21 0.91
N TYR A 165 -6.74 -19.75 2.11
CA TYR A 165 -6.25 -19.13 3.34
C TYR A 165 -4.72 -19.19 3.48
N ALA A 166 -4.08 -20.25 2.99
CA ALA A 166 -2.63 -20.32 2.93
C ALA A 166 -2.05 -19.16 2.10
N LYS A 167 -2.68 -18.80 0.98
CA LYS A 167 -2.32 -17.62 0.17
C LYS A 167 -2.49 -16.32 0.96
N GLN A 168 -3.63 -16.12 1.63
CA GLN A 168 -3.89 -14.92 2.44
C GLN A 168 -2.88 -14.76 3.59
N ILE A 169 -2.51 -15.85 4.26
CA ILE A 169 -1.47 -15.87 5.31
C ILE A 169 -0.11 -15.53 4.71
N ALA A 170 0.27 -16.11 3.56
CA ALA A 170 1.52 -15.82 2.89
C ALA A 170 1.65 -14.33 2.48
N PHE A 171 0.58 -13.74 1.97
CA PHE A 171 0.49 -12.29 1.71
C PHE A 171 0.68 -11.45 2.97
N THR A 172 0.06 -11.87 4.08
CA THR A 172 0.20 -11.21 5.38
C THR A 172 1.67 -11.25 5.84
N ILE A 173 2.32 -12.42 5.75
CA ILE A 173 3.74 -12.59 6.10
C ILE A 173 4.64 -11.72 5.22
N ALA A 174 4.43 -11.71 3.90
CA ALA A 174 5.22 -10.92 2.96
C ALA A 174 5.17 -9.42 3.29
N ASN A 175 3.98 -8.89 3.59
CA ASN A 175 3.78 -7.51 3.99
C ASN A 175 4.45 -7.17 5.32
N LEU A 176 4.32 -8.03 6.33
CA LEU A 176 4.99 -7.84 7.62
C LEU A 176 6.52 -7.85 7.46
N TYR A 177 7.06 -8.76 6.64
CA TYR A 177 8.49 -8.77 6.33
C TYR A 177 8.96 -7.56 5.53
N ARG A 178 8.17 -7.06 4.58
CA ARG A 178 8.51 -5.82 3.86
C ARG A 178 8.66 -4.66 4.82
N ARG A 179 7.70 -4.50 5.74
CA ARG A 179 7.75 -3.47 6.78
C ARG A 179 8.92 -3.70 7.74
N TYR A 180 9.20 -4.96 8.08
CA TYR A 180 10.36 -5.31 8.90
C TYR A 180 11.67 -4.86 8.23
N CYS A 181 11.83 -5.15 6.94
CA CYS A 181 12.97 -4.70 6.15
C CYS A 181 13.07 -3.18 6.08
N GLN A 182 11.94 -2.47 5.97
CA GLN A 182 11.91 -1.00 5.87
C GLN A 182 12.05 -0.29 7.22
N SER A 183 11.93 -0.99 8.34
CA SER A 183 11.91 -0.38 9.69
C SER A 183 13.22 0.32 10.09
N THR A 184 14.39 -0.17 9.63
CA THR A 184 15.68 0.48 9.88
C THR A 184 16.59 0.39 8.65
N LYS A 185 17.55 1.32 8.54
CA LYS A 185 18.55 1.29 7.45
C LYS A 185 19.36 -0.02 7.43
N SER A 186 19.72 -0.53 8.61
CA SER A 186 20.45 -1.80 8.75
C SER A 186 19.63 -2.99 8.25
N ARG A 187 18.36 -3.10 8.67
CA ARG A 187 17.46 -4.16 8.18
C ARG A 187 17.22 -4.06 6.67
N LYS A 188 17.06 -2.84 6.14
CA LYS A 188 16.90 -2.61 4.70
C LYS A 188 18.11 -3.12 3.93
N TYR A 189 19.32 -2.86 4.42
CA TYR A 189 20.56 -3.37 3.82
C TYR A 189 20.67 -4.89 3.94
N ALA A 190 20.32 -5.48 5.08
CA ALA A 190 20.34 -6.93 5.27
C ALA A 190 19.39 -7.64 4.30
N CYS A 191 18.13 -7.18 4.19
CA CYS A 191 17.16 -7.78 3.26
C CYS A 191 17.58 -7.61 1.80
N LYS A 192 18.03 -6.41 1.39
CA LYS A 192 18.44 -6.16 -0.01
C LYS A 192 19.58 -7.06 -0.46
N ASN A 193 20.50 -7.40 0.44
CA ASN A 193 21.65 -8.24 0.13
C ASN A 193 21.43 -9.72 0.50
N GLY A 194 20.20 -10.13 0.80
CA GLY A 194 19.88 -11.52 1.14
C GLY A 194 20.59 -12.04 2.40
N LYS A 195 20.90 -11.16 3.37
CA LYS A 195 21.58 -11.52 4.63
C LYS A 195 20.62 -11.87 5.78
N ASN A 196 19.31 -11.97 5.51
CA ASN A 196 18.32 -12.30 6.53
C ASN A 196 17.83 -13.74 6.33
N ASP A 197 18.24 -14.63 7.22
CA ASP A 197 17.99 -16.07 7.09
C ASP A 197 16.50 -16.42 7.19
N ASP A 198 15.75 -15.80 8.10
CA ASP A 198 14.30 -16.05 8.27
C ASP A 198 13.50 -15.73 6.99
N ILE A 199 13.82 -14.62 6.34
CA ILE A 199 13.18 -14.19 5.09
C ILE A 199 13.61 -15.10 3.94
N ASN A 200 14.90 -15.44 3.88
CA ASN A 200 15.42 -16.36 2.87
C ASN A 200 14.77 -17.74 3.00
N GLU A 201 14.60 -18.27 4.21
CA GLU A 201 13.88 -19.53 4.46
C GLU A 201 12.43 -19.45 3.98
N PHE A 202 11.72 -18.37 4.33
CA PHE A 202 10.34 -18.15 3.90
C PHE A 202 10.21 -18.16 2.36
N THR A 203 11.02 -17.37 1.66
CA THR A 203 10.99 -17.31 0.18
C THR A 203 11.37 -18.65 -0.45
N LYS A 204 12.38 -19.35 0.06
CA LYS A 204 12.76 -20.69 -0.41
C LYS A 204 11.65 -21.71 -0.20
N SER A 205 10.93 -21.63 0.92
CA SER A 205 9.82 -22.55 1.22
C SER A 205 8.68 -22.41 0.21
N ILE A 206 8.34 -21.18 -0.19
CA ILE A 206 7.33 -20.91 -1.23
C ILE A 206 7.80 -21.48 -2.57
N ILE A 207 9.04 -21.16 -2.97
CA ILE A 207 9.59 -21.61 -4.26
C ILE A 207 9.64 -23.14 -4.35
N ALA A 208 10.08 -23.82 -3.27
CA ALA A 208 10.23 -25.27 -3.26
C ALA A 208 8.91 -26.03 -3.33
N GLN A 209 7.80 -25.42 -2.90
CA GLN A 209 6.47 -26.03 -2.91
C GLN A 209 5.76 -25.88 -4.26
N CYS A 210 6.16 -24.93 -5.10
CA CYS A 210 5.47 -24.64 -6.35
C CYS A 210 5.98 -25.46 -7.54
N LYS A 211 5.08 -26.21 -8.18
CA LYS A 211 5.37 -27.03 -9.37
C LYS A 211 4.49 -26.67 -10.56
N ASP A 212 3.24 -26.31 -10.29
CA ASP A 212 2.20 -25.91 -11.23
C ASP A 212 2.21 -24.41 -11.54
N SER A 213 1.59 -24.02 -12.65
CA SER A 213 1.46 -22.62 -13.10
C SER A 213 0.74 -21.74 -12.08
N ASP A 214 -0.33 -22.24 -11.46
CA ASP A 214 -1.13 -21.48 -10.49
C ASP A 214 -0.31 -21.17 -9.24
N CYS A 215 0.44 -22.16 -8.73
CA CYS A 215 1.37 -21.92 -7.63
C CYS A 215 2.47 -20.91 -8.01
N GLN A 216 3.01 -20.97 -9.21
CA GLN A 216 4.03 -20.01 -9.68
C GLN A 216 3.48 -18.57 -9.75
N ILE A 217 2.27 -18.39 -10.27
CA ILE A 217 1.55 -17.10 -10.27
C ILE A 217 1.35 -16.62 -8.83
N ASN A 218 0.82 -17.48 -7.96
CA ASN A 218 0.61 -17.15 -6.55
C ASN A 218 1.91 -16.75 -5.84
N ALA A 219 3.01 -17.45 -6.10
CA ALA A 219 4.31 -17.14 -5.53
C ALA A 219 4.82 -15.76 -5.97
N LEU A 220 4.73 -15.45 -7.27
CA LEU A 220 5.12 -14.14 -7.80
C LEU A 220 4.28 -13.02 -7.19
N GLN A 221 2.94 -13.20 -7.10
CA GLN A 221 2.03 -12.25 -6.46
C GLN A 221 2.36 -12.02 -4.98
N ILE A 222 2.75 -13.06 -4.24
CA ILE A 222 3.23 -12.92 -2.85
C ILE A 222 4.53 -12.10 -2.83
N PHE A 223 5.45 -12.36 -3.76
CA PHE A 223 6.72 -11.65 -3.84
C PHE A 223 6.58 -10.19 -4.27
N GLU A 224 5.52 -9.80 -4.97
CA GLU A 224 5.25 -8.38 -5.25
C GLU A 224 5.13 -7.54 -3.96
N ASN A 225 4.62 -8.15 -2.88
CA ASN A 225 4.58 -7.54 -1.55
C ASN A 225 5.92 -7.59 -0.82
N LEU A 226 6.92 -8.32 -1.31
CA LEU A 226 8.27 -8.42 -0.75
C LEU A 226 9.33 -8.48 -1.89
N PRO A 227 9.54 -7.39 -2.65
CA PRO A 227 10.40 -7.39 -3.83
C PRO A 227 11.88 -7.39 -3.43
N LEU A 228 12.47 -8.59 -3.33
CA LEU A 228 13.88 -8.80 -2.98
C LEU A 228 14.73 -9.12 -4.21
N LEU A 229 15.96 -8.62 -4.24
CA LEU A 229 16.87 -8.77 -5.39
C LEU A 229 17.25 -10.24 -5.67
N ASN A 230 17.33 -11.08 -4.63
CA ASN A 230 17.60 -12.50 -4.76
C ASN A 230 16.46 -13.30 -5.42
N LEU A 231 15.28 -12.70 -5.60
CA LEU A 231 14.13 -13.29 -6.28
C LEU A 231 14.09 -12.97 -7.78
N LEU A 232 14.94 -12.05 -8.26
CA LEU A 232 15.04 -11.74 -9.69
C LEU A 232 15.31 -12.98 -10.55
N PRO A 233 16.25 -13.88 -10.21
CA PRO A 233 16.50 -15.09 -11.00
C PRO A 233 15.26 -15.98 -11.15
N TYR A 234 14.43 -16.06 -10.09
CA TYR A 234 13.20 -16.85 -10.10
C TYR A 234 12.19 -16.30 -11.11
N ALA A 235 11.97 -14.99 -11.16
CA ALA A 235 11.07 -14.40 -12.16
C ALA A 235 11.64 -14.45 -13.59
N ILE A 236 12.94 -14.20 -13.76
CA ILE A 236 13.62 -14.20 -15.07
C ILE A 236 13.58 -15.57 -15.76
N GLN A 237 13.46 -16.66 -14.99
CA GLN A 237 13.40 -18.01 -15.55
C GLN A 237 12.15 -18.24 -16.39
N PHE A 238 11.04 -17.55 -16.09
CA PHE A 238 9.75 -17.69 -16.77
C PHE A 238 9.64 -16.85 -18.06
N LEU A 239 10.61 -15.97 -18.32
CA LEU A 239 10.61 -15.15 -19.53
C LEU A 239 11.06 -15.96 -20.76
N CYS A 240 10.23 -15.94 -21.82
CA CYS A 240 10.47 -16.57 -23.12
C CYS A 240 10.79 -18.07 -23.05
N VAL A 241 9.98 -18.81 -22.29
CA VAL A 241 10.06 -20.27 -22.16
C VAL A 241 9.15 -20.92 -23.20
N ALA A 242 9.52 -22.11 -23.67
CA ALA A 242 8.77 -22.86 -24.69
C ALA A 242 7.64 -23.75 -24.11
N ASN A 243 7.47 -23.80 -22.79
CA ASN A 243 6.54 -24.72 -22.13
C ASN A 243 5.26 -24.00 -21.73
N ASN A 244 4.12 -24.61 -22.09
CA ASN A 244 2.72 -24.26 -21.85
C ASN A 244 2.06 -23.35 -22.90
N SER A 245 0.75 -23.56 -23.09
CA SER A 245 -0.13 -22.88 -24.04
C SER A 245 -0.53 -21.46 -23.61
N GLU A 246 -0.24 -21.05 -22.36
CA GLU A 246 -0.68 -19.78 -21.77
C GLU A 246 0.48 -18.97 -21.17
N ASN A 247 0.52 -17.65 -21.46
CA ASN A 247 1.56 -16.72 -21.01
C ASN A 247 1.33 -16.14 -19.59
N LEU A 248 0.35 -16.63 -18.81
CA LEU A 248 -0.04 -15.99 -17.54
C LEU A 248 1.10 -15.91 -16.50
N VAL A 249 1.91 -16.98 -16.38
CA VAL A 249 3.09 -16.99 -15.50
C VAL A 249 4.12 -15.95 -15.95
N GLN A 250 4.29 -15.77 -17.27
CA GLN A 250 5.20 -14.77 -17.82
C GLN A 250 4.71 -13.35 -17.52
N GLN A 251 3.42 -13.08 -17.70
CA GLN A 251 2.81 -11.78 -17.40
C GLN A 251 3.00 -11.41 -15.94
N GLU A 252 2.74 -12.34 -15.02
CA GLU A 252 2.96 -12.13 -13.59
C GLU A 252 4.46 -11.93 -13.27
N ALA A 253 5.34 -12.66 -13.94
CA ALA A 253 6.78 -12.46 -13.79
C ALA A 253 7.21 -11.06 -14.28
N LEU A 254 6.66 -10.59 -15.40
CA LEU A 254 6.92 -9.24 -15.91
C LEU A 254 6.40 -8.17 -14.94
N ARG A 255 5.18 -8.31 -14.41
CA ARG A 255 4.61 -7.41 -13.38
C ARG A 255 5.52 -7.33 -12.14
N PHE A 256 6.01 -8.47 -11.66
CA PHE A 256 6.98 -8.50 -10.56
C PHE A 256 8.30 -7.78 -10.92
N LEU A 257 8.83 -7.97 -12.13
CA LEU A 257 10.07 -7.32 -12.57
C LEU A 257 9.94 -5.79 -12.69
N GLN A 258 8.75 -5.25 -12.96
CA GLN A 258 8.52 -3.80 -12.99
C GLN A 258 8.80 -3.10 -11.66
N LEU A 259 8.76 -3.84 -10.54
CA LEU A 259 9.01 -3.31 -9.19
C LEU A 259 10.49 -2.98 -8.92
N PHE A 260 11.40 -3.36 -9.81
CA PHE A 260 12.83 -3.22 -9.61
C PHE A 260 13.43 -2.06 -10.41
N ASP A 261 14.43 -1.42 -9.81
CA ASP A 261 15.24 -0.39 -10.48
C ASP A 261 16.02 -1.01 -11.65
N GLY A 262 16.02 -0.30 -12.78
CA GLY A 262 16.66 -0.70 -14.03
C GLY A 262 18.13 -1.11 -13.89
N LYS A 263 18.86 -0.61 -12.88
CA LYS A 263 20.27 -0.93 -12.65
C LYS A 263 20.56 -2.39 -12.27
N TYR A 264 19.55 -3.13 -11.81
CA TYR A 264 19.71 -4.52 -11.39
C TYR A 264 19.56 -5.52 -12.55
N PHE A 265 19.22 -5.05 -13.75
CA PHE A 265 19.01 -5.90 -14.91
C PHE A 265 20.29 -6.04 -15.74
N HIS A 266 20.74 -7.29 -15.91
CA HIS A 266 21.88 -7.62 -16.76
C HIS A 266 21.47 -7.78 -18.23
N TRP A 267 22.46 -7.71 -19.14
CA TRP A 267 22.25 -7.84 -20.59
C TRP A 267 21.49 -9.12 -21.00
N LYS A 268 21.74 -10.24 -20.30
CA LYS A 268 21.03 -11.51 -20.54
C LYS A 268 19.50 -11.36 -20.35
N THR A 269 19.08 -10.60 -19.34
CA THR A 269 17.66 -10.31 -19.09
C THR A 269 17.11 -9.30 -20.08
N ILE A 270 17.89 -8.25 -20.38
CA ILE A 270 17.53 -7.24 -21.39
C ILE A 270 17.25 -7.90 -22.75
N ASN A 271 18.09 -8.86 -23.16
CA ASN A 271 17.87 -9.61 -24.41
C ASN A 271 16.57 -10.41 -24.41
N LYS A 272 16.19 -11.02 -23.28
CA LYS A 272 14.89 -11.70 -23.17
C LYS A 272 13.74 -10.70 -23.32
N LEU A 273 13.80 -9.58 -22.61
CA LEU A 273 12.78 -8.52 -22.68
C LEU A 273 12.66 -7.93 -24.10
N LEU A 274 13.78 -7.72 -24.79
CA LEU A 274 13.78 -7.29 -26.19
C LEU A 274 13.11 -8.33 -27.10
N ARG A 275 13.37 -9.63 -26.90
CA ARG A 275 12.67 -10.68 -27.65
C ARG A 275 11.17 -10.70 -27.38
N ILE A 276 10.73 -10.44 -26.13
CA ILE A 276 9.31 -10.27 -25.81
C ILE A 276 8.72 -9.10 -26.62
N PHE A 277 9.37 -7.93 -26.54
CA PHE A 277 8.96 -6.72 -27.26
C PHE A 277 8.85 -6.93 -28.78
N TYR A 278 9.78 -7.69 -29.37
CA TYR A 278 9.78 -8.04 -30.79
C TYR A 278 8.89 -9.21 -31.18
N ASN A 279 8.20 -9.85 -30.24
CA ASN A 279 7.47 -11.09 -30.48
C ASN A 279 8.35 -12.19 -31.11
N ALA A 280 9.60 -12.29 -30.66
CA ALA A 280 10.63 -13.19 -31.18
C ALA A 280 10.93 -14.35 -30.22
N CYS A 281 10.02 -14.63 -29.29
CA CYS A 281 10.13 -15.76 -28.37
C CYS A 281 9.49 -17.02 -28.96
N PRO A 282 9.85 -18.22 -28.49
CA PRO A 282 9.29 -19.47 -29.03
C PRO A 282 7.76 -19.52 -28.95
N LEU A 283 7.18 -18.95 -27.89
CA LEU A 283 5.76 -18.75 -27.72
C LEU A 283 5.38 -17.36 -28.24
N ARG A 284 4.23 -17.28 -28.93
CA ARG A 284 3.70 -16.00 -29.42
C ARG A 284 3.38 -15.09 -28.22
N GLN A 285 3.82 -13.85 -28.30
CA GLN A 285 3.64 -12.84 -27.26
C GLN A 285 2.31 -12.11 -27.47
N THR A 286 1.61 -11.81 -26.39
CA THR A 286 0.43 -10.95 -26.42
C THR A 286 0.83 -9.49 -26.36
N ILE A 287 -0.10 -8.58 -26.67
CA ILE A 287 0.12 -7.13 -26.54
C ILE A 287 0.48 -6.80 -25.09
N THR A 288 -0.17 -7.45 -24.11
CA THR A 288 0.17 -7.34 -22.68
C THR A 288 1.63 -7.69 -22.38
N ASP A 289 2.12 -8.82 -22.88
CA ASP A 289 3.52 -9.21 -22.67
C ASP A 289 4.48 -8.12 -23.16
N GLN A 290 4.16 -7.55 -24.34
CA GLN A 290 4.95 -6.51 -24.98
C GLN A 290 4.87 -5.17 -24.24
N THR A 291 3.68 -4.74 -23.75
CA THR A 291 3.53 -3.49 -23.00
C THR A 291 4.24 -3.56 -21.64
N LEU A 292 4.13 -4.67 -20.92
CA LEU A 292 4.87 -4.89 -19.69
C LEU A 292 6.39 -4.86 -19.94
N ALA A 293 6.87 -5.51 -21.02
CA ALA A 293 8.27 -5.47 -21.41
C ALA A 293 8.74 -4.05 -21.77
N ILE A 294 7.90 -3.24 -22.46
CA ILE A 294 8.19 -1.83 -22.75
C ILE A 294 8.43 -1.06 -21.44
N GLU A 295 7.56 -1.19 -20.44
CA GLU A 295 7.72 -0.47 -19.18
C GLU A 295 9.03 -0.81 -18.47
N ILE A 296 9.38 -2.10 -18.39
CA ILE A 296 10.63 -2.56 -17.77
C ILE A 296 11.83 -2.01 -18.55
N LEU A 297 11.85 -2.15 -19.88
CA LEU A 297 12.93 -1.66 -20.72
C LEU A 297 13.09 -0.13 -20.62
N LEU A 298 11.99 0.62 -20.60
CA LEU A 298 12.02 2.07 -20.38
C LEU A 298 12.58 2.42 -19.00
N ASN A 299 12.38 1.59 -17.96
CA ASN A 299 12.99 1.78 -16.63
C ASN A 299 14.50 1.50 -16.64
N ILE A 300 14.99 0.66 -17.55
CA ILE A 300 16.42 0.33 -17.69
C ILE A 300 17.19 1.40 -18.48
N ILE A 301 16.56 2.08 -19.45
CA ILE A 301 17.20 3.08 -20.34
C ILE A 301 18.16 4.05 -19.62
N PRO A 302 17.83 4.66 -18.46
CA PRO A 302 18.74 5.59 -17.77
C PRO A 302 20.10 4.99 -17.40
N ASN A 303 20.18 3.65 -17.28
CA ASN A 303 21.41 2.92 -16.96
C ASN A 303 22.03 2.23 -18.20
N ALA A 304 21.26 2.03 -19.27
CA ALA A 304 21.70 1.36 -20.48
C ALA A 304 21.13 2.06 -21.73
N GLU A 305 21.80 3.13 -22.15
CA GLU A 305 21.39 3.98 -23.27
C GLU A 305 21.20 3.23 -24.60
N LEU A 306 21.89 2.10 -24.79
CA LEU A 306 21.80 1.29 -26.00
C LEU A 306 20.37 0.79 -26.27
N ILE A 307 19.56 0.57 -25.22
CA ILE A 307 18.18 0.09 -25.36
C ILE A 307 17.32 1.05 -26.21
N GLY A 308 17.53 2.36 -26.08
CA GLY A 308 16.81 3.32 -26.91
C GLY A 308 17.09 3.16 -28.40
N THR A 309 18.31 2.77 -28.77
CA THR A 309 18.65 2.49 -30.19
C THR A 309 17.88 1.27 -30.72
N TYR A 310 17.70 0.24 -29.91
CA TYR A 310 16.93 -0.95 -30.29
C TYR A 310 15.46 -0.59 -30.55
N PHE A 311 14.84 0.16 -29.64
CA PHE A 311 13.46 0.64 -29.85
C PHE A 311 13.32 1.43 -31.15
N LEU A 312 14.19 2.41 -31.38
CA LEU A 312 14.09 3.29 -32.55
C LEU A 312 14.37 2.56 -33.86
N ARG A 313 15.26 1.55 -33.87
CA ARG A 313 15.51 0.71 -35.05
C ARG A 313 14.34 -0.19 -35.42
N SER A 314 13.48 -0.50 -34.46
CA SER A 314 12.28 -1.31 -34.68
C SER A 314 11.04 -0.53 -35.08
N GLU A 315 11.15 0.80 -35.12
CA GLU A 315 10.05 1.69 -35.47
C GLU A 315 9.69 1.52 -36.95
N GLU A 316 8.55 0.89 -37.20
CA GLU A 316 7.99 0.74 -38.55
C GLU A 316 7.17 1.97 -38.94
N LEU A 317 7.13 2.31 -40.23
CA LEU A 317 6.29 3.38 -40.77
C LEU A 317 4.80 3.10 -40.57
N PHE A 318 4.38 1.85 -40.78
CA PHE A 318 3.00 1.39 -40.63
C PHE A 318 2.97 0.10 -39.82
N PRO A 319 3.06 0.19 -38.48
CA PRO A 319 3.17 -1.00 -37.67
C PRO A 319 1.87 -1.81 -37.68
N ALA A 320 1.98 -3.14 -37.81
CA ALA A 320 0.85 -4.05 -37.72
C ALA A 320 0.22 -4.04 -36.30
N GLU A 321 1.04 -3.93 -35.26
CA GLU A 321 0.61 -3.90 -33.86
C GLU A 321 0.36 -2.46 -33.38
N GLN A 322 -0.73 -1.84 -33.85
CA GLN A 322 -1.03 -0.41 -33.61
C GLN A 322 -1.14 -0.06 -32.13
N GLU A 323 -1.81 -0.89 -31.32
CA GLU A 323 -1.98 -0.68 -29.87
C GLU A 323 -0.64 -0.67 -29.11
N LYS A 324 0.25 -1.63 -29.41
CA LYS A 324 1.59 -1.69 -28.81
C LYS A 324 2.36 -0.39 -29.02
N TRP A 325 2.36 0.09 -30.26
CA TRP A 325 3.09 1.31 -30.61
C TRP A 325 2.43 2.56 -30.03
N ALA A 326 1.09 2.63 -30.00
CA ALA A 326 0.38 3.71 -29.33
C ALA A 326 0.75 3.78 -27.83
N TYR A 327 0.75 2.64 -27.15
CA TYR A 327 1.19 2.52 -25.75
C TYR A 327 2.67 2.91 -25.56
N PHE A 328 3.55 2.51 -26.48
CA PHE A 328 4.96 2.88 -26.45
C PHE A 328 5.16 4.41 -26.51
N TYR A 329 4.49 5.08 -27.45
CA TYR A 329 4.60 6.54 -27.60
C TYR A 329 3.99 7.30 -26.44
N SER A 330 2.84 6.87 -25.91
CA SER A 330 2.23 7.47 -24.73
C SER A 330 3.13 7.28 -23.50
N SER A 331 3.72 6.09 -23.32
CA SER A 331 4.69 5.81 -22.26
C SER A 331 5.94 6.69 -22.33
N ILE A 332 6.48 6.94 -23.53
CA ILE A 332 7.58 7.88 -23.75
C ILE A 332 7.15 9.30 -23.40
N ALA A 333 5.97 9.74 -23.86
CA ALA A 333 5.45 11.07 -23.57
C ALA A 333 5.32 11.29 -22.06
N ARG A 334 4.74 10.32 -21.32
CA ARG A 334 4.71 10.28 -19.86
C ARG A 334 6.12 10.42 -19.27
N LYS A 335 7.07 9.57 -19.67
CA LYS A 335 8.44 9.61 -19.12
C LYS A 335 9.17 10.92 -19.38
N ARG A 336 8.93 11.56 -20.52
CA ARG A 336 9.49 12.89 -20.84
C ARG A 336 8.91 13.99 -19.98
N GLN A 337 7.68 13.86 -19.51
CA GLN A 337 7.06 14.79 -18.57
C GLN A 337 7.57 14.58 -17.15
N THR A 338 7.74 13.31 -16.72
CA THR A 338 8.13 12.98 -15.34
C THR A 338 9.64 13.06 -15.08
N SER A 339 10.50 12.78 -16.07
CA SER A 339 11.95 12.76 -15.89
C SER A 339 12.67 13.73 -16.84
N PRO A 340 13.31 14.79 -16.31
CA PRO A 340 14.05 15.75 -17.15
C PRO A 340 15.27 15.10 -17.81
N ASN A 341 15.95 14.17 -17.11
CA ASN A 341 17.09 13.42 -17.66
C ASN A 341 16.65 12.59 -18.86
N PHE A 342 15.56 11.81 -18.72
CA PHE A 342 15.02 11.02 -19.81
C PHE A 342 14.57 11.91 -20.99
N LYS A 343 13.97 13.08 -20.71
CA LYS A 343 13.58 14.06 -21.74
C LYS A 343 14.78 14.52 -22.57
N SER A 344 15.88 14.87 -21.93
CA SER A 344 17.11 15.31 -22.61
C SER A 344 17.73 14.19 -23.45
N TYR A 345 17.82 12.98 -22.87
CA TYR A 345 18.30 11.78 -23.56
C TYR A 345 17.46 11.48 -24.80
N TRP A 346 16.13 11.43 -24.66
CA TRP A 346 15.24 11.09 -25.77
C TRP A 346 15.26 12.14 -26.88
N ALA A 347 15.38 13.43 -26.51
CA ALA A 347 15.53 14.52 -27.49
C ALA A 347 16.85 14.40 -28.27
N LYS A 348 17.96 14.07 -27.58
CA LYS A 348 19.25 13.80 -28.21
C LYS A 348 19.16 12.60 -29.16
N MET A 349 18.53 11.51 -28.74
CA MET A 349 18.33 10.32 -29.58
C MET A 349 17.55 10.62 -30.87
N ARG A 350 16.46 11.40 -30.78
CA ARG A 350 15.67 11.80 -31.95
C ARG A 350 16.33 12.83 -32.86
N SER A 351 17.46 13.42 -32.43
CA SER A 351 18.24 14.35 -33.26
C SER A 351 19.13 13.62 -34.29
N PHE A 352 19.43 12.34 -34.06
CA PHE A 352 20.21 11.55 -35.02
C PHE A 352 19.40 11.31 -36.29
N ARG A 353 20.06 11.43 -37.45
CA ARG A 353 19.44 11.28 -38.77
C ARG A 353 18.72 9.94 -38.94
N GLU A 354 19.28 8.87 -38.39
CA GLU A 354 18.69 7.52 -38.44
C GLU A 354 17.42 7.36 -37.59
N PHE A 355 17.21 8.23 -36.60
CA PHE A 355 16.14 8.12 -35.60
C PHE A 355 15.18 9.31 -35.62
N GLN A 356 15.06 9.97 -36.76
CA GLN A 356 14.15 11.11 -36.88
C GLN A 356 12.72 10.71 -36.48
N PRO A 357 11.91 11.66 -35.98
CA PRO A 357 10.54 11.38 -35.59
C PRO A 357 9.74 10.79 -36.76
N ASN A 358 9.26 9.55 -36.61
CA ASN A 358 8.37 8.95 -37.60
C ASN A 358 6.99 9.59 -37.49
N TYR A 359 6.68 10.63 -38.26
CA TYR A 359 5.40 11.35 -38.15
C TYR A 359 4.16 10.46 -38.38
N ALA A 360 4.30 9.28 -38.98
CA ALA A 360 3.22 8.31 -39.15
C ALA A 360 2.75 7.68 -37.82
N HIS A 361 3.47 7.88 -36.70
CA HIS A 361 2.92 7.54 -35.37
C HIS A 361 1.64 8.31 -35.04
N ARG A 362 1.42 9.48 -35.65
CA ARG A 362 0.20 10.30 -35.44
C ARG A 362 -1.02 9.73 -36.17
N SER A 363 -0.83 8.77 -37.08
CA SER A 363 -1.91 8.08 -37.81
C SER A 363 -2.24 6.70 -37.23
N LEU A 364 -1.73 6.35 -36.04
CA LEU A 364 -2.11 5.10 -35.37
C LEU A 364 -3.59 5.17 -34.95
N ASN A 365 -4.38 4.18 -35.37
CA ASN A 365 -5.77 4.03 -34.98
C ASN A 365 -5.86 3.09 -33.77
N ALA A 366 -5.63 3.65 -32.58
CA ALA A 366 -5.53 2.88 -31.34
C ALA A 366 -6.17 3.63 -30.17
N THR A 367 -6.62 2.93 -29.14
CA THR A 367 -7.28 3.52 -27.95
C THR A 367 -6.32 3.65 -26.76
N SER A 368 -5.28 2.82 -26.69
CA SER A 368 -4.26 2.85 -25.62
C SER A 368 -3.75 4.26 -25.31
N ASP A 369 -3.72 4.59 -24.01
CA ASP A 369 -3.20 5.85 -23.50
C ASP A 369 -2.54 5.64 -22.13
N VAL A 370 -1.59 6.50 -21.80
CA VAL A 370 -0.89 6.47 -20.52
C VAL A 370 -0.77 7.89 -20.01
N SER A 371 -1.50 8.19 -18.93
CA SER A 371 -1.43 9.48 -18.25
C SER A 371 -0.89 9.32 -16.82
N ALA A 372 -0.19 10.33 -16.34
CA ALA A 372 0.24 10.43 -14.96
C ALA A 372 0.02 11.88 -14.50
N ILE A 373 -0.80 12.06 -13.48
CA ILE A 373 -1.03 13.35 -12.84
C ILE A 373 -0.43 13.28 -11.44
N ASN A 374 0.46 14.22 -11.13
CA ASN A 374 0.97 14.39 -9.78
C ASN A 374 -0.02 15.24 -8.98
N ILE A 375 -0.81 14.60 -8.10
CA ILE A 375 -1.73 15.30 -7.18
C ILE A 375 -0.96 15.76 -5.91
N ALA A 376 0.08 15.02 -5.54
CA ALA A 376 1.21 15.33 -4.65
C ALA A 376 2.20 14.14 -4.75
N GLU A 377 3.51 14.30 -4.49
CA GLU A 377 4.53 13.24 -4.71
C GLU A 377 4.16 11.88 -4.06
N SER A 378 3.71 10.94 -4.89
CA SER A 378 3.67 9.50 -4.62
C SER A 378 3.46 8.74 -5.94
N GLU A 379 4.20 7.64 -6.11
CA GLU A 379 4.18 6.79 -7.31
C GLU A 379 2.83 6.09 -7.51
N SER A 380 2.36 6.02 -8.75
CA SER A 380 1.14 5.33 -9.19
C SER A 380 1.50 4.17 -10.12
N TYR A 381 0.72 3.09 -10.03
CA TYR A 381 0.73 1.94 -10.95
C TYR A 381 -0.55 1.98 -11.79
N ASN A 382 -0.42 1.68 -13.08
CA ASN A 382 -1.53 1.49 -14.01
C ASN A 382 -1.54 0.03 -14.51
N SER A 383 -2.73 -0.50 -14.78
CA SER A 383 -2.90 -1.70 -15.59
C SER A 383 -4.17 -1.56 -16.41
N ASP A 384 -4.04 -1.58 -17.73
CA ASP A 384 -5.17 -1.78 -18.66
C ASP A 384 -4.77 -2.93 -19.60
N GLU A 385 -5.71 -3.84 -19.85
CA GLU A 385 -5.58 -4.90 -20.86
C GLU A 385 -6.90 -5.06 -21.62
N GLU A 386 -6.79 -5.25 -22.92
CA GLU A 386 -7.75 -6.01 -23.71
C GLU A 386 -6.94 -7.06 -24.48
N GLY A 387 -7.09 -8.32 -24.09
CA GLY A 387 -6.50 -9.47 -24.76
C GLY A 387 -7.62 -10.39 -25.23
N LYS A 388 -7.56 -10.85 -26.47
CA LYS A 388 -8.35 -12.01 -26.91
C LYS A 388 -7.83 -13.24 -26.17
N SER A 389 -8.50 -13.60 -25.10
CA SER A 389 -8.44 -14.93 -24.49
C SER A 389 -9.59 -15.75 -25.05
N ASP A 390 -9.35 -17.04 -25.32
CA ASP A 390 -10.41 -17.98 -25.73
C ASP A 390 -11.44 -18.21 -24.60
N ASP A 391 -11.13 -17.77 -23.37
CA ASP A 391 -12.06 -17.63 -22.24
C ASP A 391 -11.91 -16.27 -21.52
N PRO A 392 -12.99 -15.50 -21.30
CA PRO A 392 -12.91 -14.18 -20.69
C PRO A 392 -12.58 -14.28 -19.20
N LEU A 393 -11.54 -13.56 -18.76
CA LEU A 393 -11.08 -13.51 -17.38
C LEU A 393 -10.87 -12.05 -16.97
N ALA A 394 -11.43 -11.65 -15.83
CA ALA A 394 -11.13 -10.37 -15.19
C ALA A 394 -10.70 -10.58 -13.74
N ILE A 395 -9.57 -9.97 -13.38
CA ILE A 395 -9.00 -10.00 -12.04
C ILE A 395 -8.79 -8.56 -11.58
N ALA A 396 -9.20 -8.24 -10.36
CA ALA A 396 -8.95 -6.96 -9.72
C ALA A 396 -8.06 -7.13 -8.50
N GLN A 397 -7.15 -6.17 -8.29
CA GLN A 397 -6.32 -6.12 -7.10
C GLN A 397 -6.30 -4.69 -6.56
N ILE A 398 -6.54 -4.55 -5.25
CA ILE A 398 -6.48 -3.27 -4.56
C ILE A 398 -5.20 -3.22 -3.72
N GLY A 399 -4.46 -2.12 -3.84
CA GLY A 399 -3.30 -1.83 -3.01
C GLY A 399 -3.49 -0.57 -2.17
N LEU A 400 -3.11 -0.63 -0.89
CA LEU A 400 -3.19 0.48 0.07
C LEU A 400 -1.86 0.60 0.83
N LEU A 401 -1.31 1.82 0.89
CA LEU A 401 -0.05 2.12 1.60
C LEU A 401 1.10 1.17 1.24
N ASN A 402 1.29 0.91 -0.06
CA ASN A 402 2.31 -0.01 -0.57
C ASN A 402 2.14 -1.49 -0.16
N ASN A 403 0.95 -1.88 0.27
CA ASN A 403 0.58 -3.28 0.50
C ASN A 403 -0.54 -3.63 -0.49
N ARG A 404 -0.30 -4.66 -1.30
CA ARG A 404 -1.27 -5.21 -2.26
C ARG A 404 -2.08 -6.31 -1.58
N ASN A 405 -3.39 -6.23 -1.66
CA ASN A 405 -4.27 -7.30 -1.21
C ASN A 405 -4.19 -8.49 -2.18
N VAL A 406 -4.72 -9.64 -1.76
CA VAL A 406 -4.86 -10.80 -2.64
C VAL A 406 -5.76 -10.41 -3.83
N PRO A 407 -5.35 -10.67 -5.08
CA PRO A 407 -6.19 -10.44 -6.25
C PRO A 407 -7.49 -11.24 -6.17
N VAL A 408 -8.60 -10.61 -6.56
CA VAL A 408 -9.93 -11.20 -6.60
C VAL A 408 -10.34 -11.37 -8.06
N THR A 409 -10.75 -12.58 -8.41
CA THR A 409 -11.35 -12.87 -9.72
C THR A 409 -12.77 -12.32 -9.75
N ILE A 410 -13.07 -11.44 -10.70
CA ILE A 410 -14.41 -10.89 -10.92
C ILE A 410 -15.27 -11.91 -11.66
N PHE A 411 -14.73 -12.48 -12.74
CA PHE A 411 -15.33 -13.57 -13.49
C PHE A 411 -14.24 -14.40 -14.19
N HIS A 412 -14.53 -15.67 -14.39
CA HIS A 412 -13.75 -16.59 -15.21
C HIS A 412 -14.68 -17.41 -16.12
N GLY A 413 -14.54 -17.24 -17.43
CA GLY A 413 -15.38 -17.87 -18.44
C GLY A 413 -16.67 -17.10 -18.75
N TYR A 414 -17.29 -17.43 -19.88
CA TYR A 414 -18.46 -16.73 -20.40
C TYR A 414 -19.69 -16.77 -19.48
N GLY A 415 -19.91 -17.87 -18.74
CA GLY A 415 -21.06 -18.00 -17.85
C GLY A 415 -21.05 -16.97 -16.71
N GLU A 416 -19.90 -16.81 -16.05
CA GLU A 416 -19.73 -15.82 -14.97
C GLU A 416 -19.74 -14.39 -15.51
N LEU A 417 -19.11 -14.16 -16.67
CA LEU A 417 -19.15 -12.86 -17.35
C LEU A 417 -20.60 -12.41 -17.61
N ILE A 418 -21.42 -13.30 -18.19
CA ILE A 418 -22.83 -13.02 -18.48
C ILE A 418 -23.59 -12.69 -17.20
N ASN A 419 -23.33 -13.41 -16.10
CA ASN A 419 -23.94 -13.12 -14.81
C ASN A 419 -23.54 -11.72 -14.28
N VAL A 420 -22.26 -11.34 -14.37
CA VAL A 420 -21.79 -10.00 -13.98
C VAL A 420 -22.48 -8.92 -14.81
N ILE A 421 -22.60 -9.13 -16.13
CA ILE A 421 -23.24 -8.19 -17.05
C ILE A 421 -24.73 -8.02 -16.71
N TRP A 422 -25.48 -9.10 -16.47
CA TRP A 422 -26.91 -9.00 -16.13
C TRP A 422 -27.16 -8.36 -14.76
N ASN A 423 -26.22 -8.47 -13.83
CA ASN A 423 -26.29 -7.80 -12.53
C ASN A 423 -25.87 -6.32 -12.58
N ALA A 424 -25.36 -5.82 -13.71
CA ALA A 424 -24.98 -4.42 -13.91
C ALA A 424 -26.22 -3.53 -14.12
N ASN A 425 -27.02 -3.36 -13.07
CA ASN A 425 -28.29 -2.63 -13.05
C ASN A 425 -28.16 -1.14 -12.66
N GLY A 426 -26.94 -0.64 -12.46
CA GLY A 426 -26.66 0.73 -12.05
C GLY A 426 -26.81 1.02 -10.55
N GLN A 427 -27.23 0.05 -9.74
CA GLN A 427 -27.30 0.23 -8.29
C GLN A 427 -25.89 0.26 -7.66
N PRO A 428 -25.61 1.19 -6.75
CA PRO A 428 -24.32 1.25 -6.07
C PRO A 428 -24.18 0.08 -5.08
N MET A 429 -23.12 -0.71 -5.24
CA MET A 429 -22.74 -1.77 -4.31
C MET A 429 -21.42 -1.42 -3.61
N LEU A 430 -21.30 -1.84 -2.34
CA LEU A 430 -20.04 -1.72 -1.59
C LEU A 430 -19.05 -2.75 -2.17
N LEU A 431 -17.99 -2.27 -2.81
CA LEU A 431 -16.95 -3.13 -3.39
C LEU A 431 -15.82 -3.41 -2.41
N TYR A 432 -15.48 -2.44 -1.57
CA TYR A 432 -14.37 -2.55 -0.65
C TYR A 432 -14.54 -1.57 0.53
N ASP A 433 -14.37 -2.04 1.75
CA ASP A 433 -14.35 -1.19 2.94
C ASP A 433 -13.19 -1.57 3.86
N LYS A 434 -12.40 -0.58 4.28
CA LYS A 434 -11.26 -0.84 5.16
C LYS A 434 -10.98 0.30 6.11
N ASN A 435 -10.66 -0.10 7.34
CA ASN A 435 -10.18 0.79 8.38
C ASN A 435 -8.70 0.49 8.62
N LEU A 436 -7.87 1.52 8.70
CA LEU A 436 -6.42 1.39 8.84
C LEU A 436 -5.88 2.39 9.86
N ILE A 437 -4.73 2.04 10.45
CA ILE A 437 -3.92 2.96 11.23
C ILE A 437 -2.62 3.22 10.47
N TYR A 438 -2.42 4.45 10.01
CA TYR A 438 -1.18 4.82 9.32
C TYR A 438 -0.12 5.34 10.28
N ARG A 439 -0.49 5.77 11.49
CA ARG A 439 0.45 6.24 12.51
C ARG A 439 -0.02 5.85 13.91
N GLN A 440 0.87 5.26 14.71
CA GLN A 440 0.62 5.01 16.11
C GLN A 440 1.90 5.24 16.90
N TYR A 441 1.85 6.09 17.91
CA TYR A 441 2.95 6.34 18.82
C TYR A 441 2.41 6.56 20.22
N TYR A 442 2.95 5.83 21.18
CA TYR A 442 2.65 6.02 22.59
C TYR A 442 3.96 5.91 23.36
N GLY A 443 4.33 6.99 24.05
CA GLY A 443 5.63 7.08 24.70
C GLY A 443 5.63 8.02 25.89
N TYR A 444 6.62 7.80 26.76
CA TYR A 444 6.87 8.63 27.93
C TYR A 444 8.24 9.28 27.80
N ILE A 445 8.31 10.58 28.07
CA ILE A 445 9.52 11.37 28.03
C ILE A 445 9.74 11.96 29.44
N PRO A 446 10.74 11.47 30.19
CA PRO A 446 11.11 12.11 31.45
C PRO A 446 11.82 13.43 31.17
N LEU A 447 11.39 14.50 31.84
CA LEU A 447 11.99 15.82 31.75
C LEU A 447 13.06 15.99 32.83
N MET A 448 14.07 16.82 32.57
CA MET A 448 15.13 17.14 33.55
C MET A 448 14.59 17.79 34.83
N SER A 449 13.41 18.41 34.77
CA SER A 449 12.70 18.97 35.92
C SER A 449 12.13 17.91 36.88
N GLY A 450 12.18 16.63 36.52
CA GLY A 450 11.53 15.55 37.27
C GLY A 450 10.06 15.30 36.89
N LEU A 451 9.50 16.14 36.00
CA LEU A 451 8.18 15.92 35.41
C LEU A 451 8.24 14.85 34.32
N SER A 452 7.08 14.29 33.98
CA SER A 452 6.94 13.29 32.94
C SER A 452 5.94 13.76 31.89
N LEU A 453 6.28 13.58 30.62
CA LEU A 453 5.44 13.92 29.50
C LEU A 453 5.00 12.63 28.80
N THR A 454 3.70 12.38 28.72
CA THR A 454 3.13 11.28 27.94
C THR A 454 2.68 11.83 26.59
N VAL A 455 3.21 11.27 25.50
CA VAL A 455 2.76 11.58 24.13
C VAL A 455 1.97 10.39 23.60
N ASP A 456 0.78 10.65 23.10
CA ASP A 456 -0.07 9.68 22.43
C ASP A 456 -0.53 10.23 21.09
N VAL A 457 -0.17 9.57 19.99
CA VAL A 457 -0.53 9.97 18.64
C VAL A 457 -1.11 8.78 17.91
N ILE A 458 -2.31 8.94 17.36
CA ILE A 458 -2.98 7.94 16.56
C ILE A 458 -3.56 8.57 15.30
N GLY A 459 -3.20 8.00 14.15
CA GLY A 459 -3.65 8.39 12.82
C GLY A 459 -4.48 7.27 12.23
N THR A 460 -5.78 7.50 12.05
CA THR A 460 -6.72 6.55 11.46
C THR A 460 -7.16 7.01 10.08
N ILE A 461 -7.39 6.06 9.18
CA ILE A 461 -7.98 6.31 7.87
C ILE A 461 -9.04 5.24 7.61
N THR A 462 -10.18 5.65 7.06
CA THR A 462 -11.25 4.77 6.62
C THR A 462 -11.54 5.04 5.16
N ILE A 463 -11.73 3.96 4.42
CA ILE A 463 -11.96 3.98 2.98
C ILE A 463 -13.17 3.11 2.72
N ASP A 464 -14.19 3.70 2.10
CA ASP A 464 -15.38 2.97 1.64
C ASP A 464 -15.51 3.22 0.14
N LEU A 465 -15.46 2.14 -0.65
CA LEU A 465 -15.46 2.16 -2.11
C LEU A 465 -16.75 1.54 -2.61
N TYR A 466 -17.55 2.36 -3.28
CA TYR A 466 -18.80 1.98 -3.90
C TYR A 466 -18.65 1.99 -5.41
N GLY A 467 -19.18 0.98 -6.07
CA GLY A 467 -19.21 0.89 -7.52
C GLY A 467 -20.62 0.70 -8.03
N SER A 468 -20.94 1.29 -9.16
CA SER A 468 -22.09 0.92 -9.97
C SER A 468 -21.69 0.82 -11.44
N ALA A 469 -22.35 -0.08 -12.15
CA ALA A 469 -22.18 -0.27 -13.58
C ALA A 469 -23.56 -0.43 -14.23
N THR A 470 -23.74 0.18 -15.39
CA THR A 470 -24.89 0.03 -16.28
C THR A 470 -24.36 -0.38 -17.64
N ILE A 471 -24.89 -1.47 -18.18
CA ILE A 471 -24.53 -1.95 -19.52
C ILE A 471 -25.82 -2.05 -20.32
N ASN A 472 -25.87 -1.41 -21.48
CA ASN A 472 -27.01 -1.50 -22.38
C ASN A 472 -26.55 -1.84 -23.81
N PHE A 473 -26.83 -3.08 -24.21
CA PHE A 473 -26.45 -3.60 -25.53
C PHE A 473 -27.24 -2.98 -26.69
N TRP A 474 -28.44 -2.44 -26.44
CA TRP A 474 -29.28 -1.85 -27.48
C TRP A 474 -28.74 -0.49 -27.91
N ASN A 475 -28.42 0.36 -26.93
CA ASN A 475 -27.79 1.65 -27.17
C ASN A 475 -26.28 1.54 -27.39
N ARG A 476 -25.69 0.38 -27.09
CA ARG A 476 -24.25 0.10 -27.17
C ARG A 476 -23.43 1.03 -26.29
N ASP A 477 -23.91 1.27 -25.08
CA ASP A 477 -23.31 2.14 -24.08
C ASP A 477 -23.03 1.40 -22.77
N VAL A 478 -21.97 1.83 -22.10
CA VAL A 478 -21.57 1.40 -20.77
C VAL A 478 -21.35 2.64 -19.92
N GLY A 479 -21.89 2.62 -18.71
CA GLY A 479 -21.64 3.63 -17.70
C GLY A 479 -21.16 2.97 -16.42
N MET A 480 -20.00 3.34 -15.93
CA MET A 480 -19.42 2.87 -14.68
C MET A 480 -19.07 4.04 -13.79
N LYS A 481 -19.41 3.94 -12.51
CA LYS A 481 -19.13 4.97 -11.50
C LYS A 481 -18.53 4.30 -10.28
N VAL A 482 -17.37 4.79 -9.86
CA VAL A 482 -16.69 4.36 -8.64
C VAL A 482 -16.54 5.57 -7.73
N ASN A 483 -17.23 5.53 -6.59
CA ASN A 483 -17.18 6.56 -5.56
C ASN A 483 -16.39 6.03 -4.37
N SER A 484 -15.27 6.67 -4.05
CA SER A 484 -14.46 6.36 -2.87
C SER A 484 -14.63 7.46 -1.83
N THR A 485 -15.23 7.12 -0.70
CA THR A 485 -15.31 7.99 0.47
C THR A 485 -14.07 7.74 1.33
N ILE A 486 -13.26 8.77 1.53
CA ILE A 486 -12.03 8.70 2.30
C ILE A 486 -12.14 9.67 3.46
N SER A 487 -11.97 9.15 4.68
CA SER A 487 -11.94 9.97 5.88
C SER A 487 -10.72 9.61 6.71
N THR A 488 -10.02 10.63 7.21
CA THR A 488 -8.80 10.47 7.99
C THR A 488 -8.84 11.35 9.23
N LYS A 489 -8.29 10.85 10.32
CA LYS A 489 -8.19 11.55 11.59
C LYS A 489 -6.80 11.35 12.17
N LEU A 490 -6.14 12.46 12.50
CA LEU A 490 -4.91 12.49 13.27
C LEU A 490 -5.22 13.11 14.63
N GLU A 491 -5.16 12.29 15.66
CA GLU A 491 -5.32 12.71 17.04
C GLU A 491 -3.99 12.61 17.77
N GLY A 492 -3.62 13.69 18.45
CA GLY A 492 -2.43 13.78 19.28
C GLY A 492 -2.79 14.33 20.65
N SER A 493 -2.29 13.70 21.71
CA SER A 493 -2.39 14.24 23.06
C SER A 493 -1.04 14.24 23.75
N ILE A 494 -0.80 15.32 24.48
CA ILE A 494 0.39 15.51 25.31
C ILE A 494 -0.09 15.77 26.72
N ASN A 495 0.29 14.88 27.64
CA ASN A 495 -0.08 14.96 29.04
C ASN A 495 1.19 15.25 29.87
N LEU A 496 1.17 16.31 30.66
CA LEU A 496 2.21 16.62 31.62
C LEU A 496 1.78 16.10 33.00
N ALA A 497 2.61 15.29 33.63
CA ALA A 497 2.31 14.72 34.94
C ALA A 497 3.52 14.75 35.88
N SER A 498 3.22 14.90 37.18
CA SER A 498 4.17 14.69 38.28
C SER A 498 3.70 13.52 39.10
N SER A 499 4.49 12.44 39.17
CA SER A 499 4.20 11.26 40.00
C SER A 499 2.75 10.75 39.83
N ASN A 500 2.32 10.55 38.57
CA ASN A 500 0.97 10.19 38.10
C ASN A 500 -0.13 11.27 38.22
N ASN A 501 0.10 12.40 38.88
CA ASN A 501 -0.86 13.48 38.91
C ASN A 501 -0.79 14.30 37.63
N LEU A 502 -1.89 14.33 36.85
CA LEU A 502 -2.02 15.16 35.66
C LEU A 502 -1.99 16.64 36.04
N ILE A 503 -1.02 17.38 35.49
CA ILE A 503 -0.86 18.83 35.67
C ILE A 503 -1.55 19.57 34.53
N GLY A 504 -1.39 19.08 33.30
CA GLY A 504 -2.00 19.66 32.12
C GLY A 504 -2.08 18.67 30.97
N LYS A 505 -3.05 18.89 30.09
CA LYS A 505 -3.32 18.08 28.91
C LYS A 505 -3.56 19.02 27.73
N ALA A 506 -2.86 18.76 26.63
CA ALA A 506 -3.12 19.39 25.35
C ALA A 506 -3.52 18.29 24.35
N THR A 507 -4.61 18.50 23.63
CA THR A 507 -5.03 17.62 22.54
C THR A 507 -5.18 18.39 21.25
N THR A 508 -4.72 17.78 20.17
CA THR A 508 -4.81 18.27 18.81
C THR A 508 -5.51 17.21 17.98
N MET A 509 -6.54 17.61 17.24
CA MET A 509 -7.26 16.74 16.31
C MET A 509 -7.29 17.41 14.95
N VAL A 510 -6.84 16.68 13.92
CA VAL A 510 -7.01 17.04 12.52
C VAL A 510 -7.88 15.98 11.89
N TYR A 511 -9.04 16.37 11.38
CA TYR A 511 -9.94 15.49 10.64
C TYR A 511 -10.05 16.00 9.21
N ALA A 512 -9.96 15.11 8.23
CA ALA A 512 -10.21 15.43 6.83
C ALA A 512 -11.11 14.37 6.20
N SER A 513 -12.09 14.79 5.41
CA SER A 513 -13.00 13.91 4.69
C SER A 513 -13.26 14.44 3.29
N GLY A 514 -13.33 13.53 2.33
CA GLY A 514 -13.59 13.82 0.94
C GLY A 514 -14.11 12.60 0.19
N ILE A 515 -14.66 12.85 -0.99
CA ILE A 515 -15.14 11.81 -1.89
C ILE A 515 -14.39 11.97 -3.20
N VAL A 516 -13.82 10.87 -3.71
CA VAL A 516 -13.22 10.78 -5.04
C VAL A 516 -14.19 10.02 -5.93
N ASN A 517 -14.57 10.61 -7.06
CA ASN A 517 -15.45 9.99 -8.04
C ASN A 517 -14.65 9.70 -9.31
N ILE A 518 -14.68 8.45 -9.74
CA ILE A 518 -14.15 8.00 -11.03
C ILE A 518 -15.34 7.57 -11.86
N ARG A 519 -15.49 8.18 -13.04
CA ARG A 519 -16.53 7.82 -14.00
C ARG A 519 -15.87 7.32 -15.28
N PHE A 520 -16.36 6.19 -15.76
CA PHE A 520 -15.97 5.59 -17.02
C PHE A 520 -17.24 5.42 -17.85
N ASP A 521 -17.31 6.09 -18.99
CA ASP A 521 -18.37 5.91 -19.97
C ASP A 521 -17.75 5.40 -21.28
N ALA A 522 -18.40 4.42 -21.91
CA ALA A 522 -17.97 3.91 -23.20
C ALA A 522 -19.16 3.82 -24.15
N ASP A 523 -18.94 4.22 -25.40
CA ASP A 523 -19.86 4.04 -26.51
C ASP A 523 -19.14 3.20 -27.58
N PHE A 524 -19.66 1.99 -27.78
CA PHE A 524 -19.13 1.02 -28.73
C PHE A 524 -20.00 0.90 -29.99
N PHE A 525 -20.79 1.93 -30.31
CA PHE A 525 -21.57 2.01 -31.54
C PHE A 525 -20.70 2.22 -32.79
N THR A 526 -19.64 3.04 -32.70
CA THR A 526 -18.70 3.33 -33.80
C THR A 526 -17.30 2.76 -33.53
N VAL A 527 -16.52 2.53 -34.59
CA VAL A 527 -15.10 2.14 -34.51
C VAL A 527 -14.26 3.30 -35.10
N PRO A 528 -13.27 3.85 -34.36
CA PRO A 528 -12.84 3.47 -33.01
C PRO A 528 -13.89 3.80 -31.93
N HIS A 529 -13.96 2.94 -30.90
CA HIS A 529 -14.88 3.13 -29.78
C HIS A 529 -14.55 4.42 -29.00
N LEU A 530 -15.59 5.11 -28.55
CA LEU A 530 -15.45 6.32 -27.75
C LEU A 530 -15.40 5.93 -26.27
N PHE A 531 -14.37 6.43 -25.59
CA PHE A 531 -14.15 6.20 -24.16
C PHE A 531 -13.96 7.53 -23.45
N CYS A 532 -14.72 7.76 -22.40
CA CYS A 532 -14.53 8.89 -21.51
C CYS A 532 -14.18 8.39 -20.11
N ILE A 533 -13.04 8.84 -19.60
CA ILE A 533 -12.62 8.62 -18.22
C ILE A 533 -12.50 9.97 -17.56
N SER A 534 -13.20 10.17 -16.45
CA SER A 534 -13.09 11.37 -15.63
C SER A 534 -12.83 11.01 -14.18
N ALA A 535 -11.84 11.67 -13.59
CA ALA A 535 -11.54 11.59 -12.17
C ALA A 535 -11.79 12.96 -11.55
N SER A 536 -12.57 13.00 -10.48
CA SER A 536 -12.91 14.23 -9.78
C SER A 536 -12.94 14.01 -8.28
N HIS A 537 -12.83 15.07 -7.51
CA HIS A 537 -13.05 15.02 -6.07
C HIS A 537 -14.04 16.08 -5.62
N SER A 538 -14.89 15.70 -4.67
CA SER A 538 -15.79 16.60 -3.97
C SER A 538 -15.01 17.57 -3.06
N PRO A 539 -15.63 18.67 -2.59
CA PRO A 539 -14.99 19.57 -1.65
C PRO A 539 -14.51 18.84 -0.39
N ILE A 540 -13.22 18.98 -0.06
CA ILE A 540 -12.61 18.33 1.10
C ILE A 540 -12.85 19.20 2.32
N VAL A 541 -13.41 18.63 3.37
CA VAL A 541 -13.65 19.32 4.65
C VAL A 541 -12.55 18.94 5.62
N ILE A 542 -11.79 19.94 6.07
CA ILE A 542 -10.73 19.79 7.07
C ILE A 542 -11.17 20.49 8.35
N LYS A 543 -11.22 19.75 9.46
CA LYS A 543 -11.55 20.27 10.79
C LYS A 543 -10.31 20.16 11.68
N TYR A 544 -9.84 21.30 12.18
CA TYR A 544 -8.81 21.39 13.20
C TYR A 544 -9.46 21.68 14.55
N THR A 545 -9.10 20.92 15.59
CA THR A 545 -9.49 21.20 16.96
C THR A 545 -8.28 21.12 17.86
N TYR A 546 -8.10 22.14 18.70
CA TYR A 546 -7.11 22.16 19.77
C TYR A 546 -7.82 22.36 21.09
N THR A 547 -7.63 21.45 22.04
CA THR A 547 -8.09 21.64 23.41
C THR A 547 -6.92 21.64 24.35
N TYR A 548 -6.95 22.53 25.34
CA TYR A 548 -5.98 22.51 26.42
C TYR A 548 -6.69 22.66 27.76
N SER A 549 -6.23 21.90 28.75
CA SER A 549 -6.71 21.95 30.12
C SER A 549 -5.54 21.89 31.10
N THR A 550 -5.70 22.58 32.22
CA THR A 550 -4.75 22.62 33.32
C THR A 550 -5.48 22.29 34.61
N LYS A 551 -4.80 21.71 35.59
CA LYS A 551 -5.42 21.26 36.85
C LYS A 551 -6.29 22.32 37.57
N ALA A 552 -5.95 23.60 37.46
CA ALA A 552 -6.65 24.72 38.11
C ALA A 552 -7.49 25.59 37.14
N GLY A 553 -7.48 25.28 35.84
CA GLY A 553 -8.06 26.15 34.80
C GLY A 553 -9.21 25.48 34.05
N LYS A 554 -10.15 26.28 33.56
CA LYS A 554 -11.20 25.79 32.65
C LYS A 554 -10.57 25.27 31.35
N GLU A 555 -11.13 24.18 30.82
CA GLU A 555 -10.78 23.68 29.50
C GLU A 555 -11.07 24.75 28.45
N LYS A 556 -10.10 25.04 27.59
CA LYS A 556 -10.30 25.93 26.44
C LYS A 556 -10.18 25.12 25.16
N ARG A 557 -11.10 25.41 24.23
CA ARG A 557 -11.20 24.75 22.94
C ARG A 557 -11.14 25.78 21.82
N LEU A 558 -10.21 25.58 20.90
CA LEU A 558 -10.11 26.31 19.64
C LEU A 558 -10.47 25.33 18.51
N TRP A 559 -11.25 25.80 17.55
CA TRP A 559 -11.60 25.00 16.38
C TRP A 559 -11.58 25.87 15.13
N HIS A 560 -11.20 25.27 14.02
CA HIS A 560 -11.16 25.92 12.72
C HIS A 560 -11.54 24.93 11.64
N ASN A 561 -12.38 25.36 10.69
CA ASN A 561 -12.85 24.53 9.59
C ASN A 561 -12.40 25.15 8.27
N ILE A 562 -11.73 24.35 7.45
CA ILE A 562 -11.29 24.73 6.12
C ILE A 562 -12.05 23.86 5.12
N LYS A 563 -12.61 24.47 4.08
CA LYS A 563 -13.22 23.76 2.96
C LYS A 563 -12.38 24.00 1.72
N LEU A 564 -11.80 22.95 1.17
CA LEU A 564 -11.12 22.99 -0.12
C LEU A 564 -12.15 22.72 -1.21
N SER A 565 -12.18 23.55 -2.25
CA SER A 565 -13.08 23.35 -3.39
C SER A 565 -12.81 22.03 -4.09
N GLY A 566 -13.86 21.41 -4.63
CA GLY A 566 -13.72 20.23 -5.49
C GLY A 566 -13.11 20.62 -6.84
N SER A 567 -12.49 19.65 -7.52
CA SER A 567 -11.95 19.83 -8.87
C SER A 567 -11.98 18.52 -9.67
N SER A 568 -11.98 18.64 -11.00
CA SER A 568 -11.74 17.54 -11.92
C SER A 568 -10.26 17.49 -12.32
N LEU A 569 -9.77 16.28 -12.54
CA LEU A 569 -8.37 16.02 -12.91
C LEU A 569 -8.27 15.85 -14.42
N TRP A 570 -7.36 16.61 -15.04
CA TRP A 570 -7.10 16.51 -16.47
C TRP A 570 -6.12 15.37 -16.77
N LEU A 571 -6.62 14.27 -17.36
CA LEU A 571 -5.84 13.05 -17.65
C LEU A 571 -4.96 13.21 -18.89
N SER A 572 -5.58 13.26 -20.06
CA SER A 572 -4.88 13.46 -21.32
C SER A 572 -5.74 14.25 -22.29
N LYS A 573 -5.10 14.83 -23.30
CA LYS A 573 -5.82 15.55 -24.35
C LYS A 573 -6.76 14.61 -25.10
N LYS A 574 -6.29 13.42 -25.47
CA LYS A 574 -7.07 12.42 -26.21
C LYS A 574 -8.34 12.01 -25.46
N LEU A 575 -8.22 11.71 -24.16
CA LEU A 575 -9.37 11.38 -23.30
C LEU A 575 -10.31 12.57 -23.12
N SER A 576 -9.77 13.79 -22.99
CA SER A 576 -10.57 15.01 -22.86
C SER A 576 -11.38 15.28 -24.13
N ASP A 577 -10.75 15.11 -25.30
CA ASP A 577 -11.39 15.26 -26.60
C ASP A 577 -12.52 14.21 -26.75
N HIS A 578 -12.30 12.96 -26.34
CA HIS A 578 -13.36 11.94 -26.32
C HIS A 578 -14.49 12.30 -25.35
N CYS A 579 -14.18 12.72 -24.12
CA CYS A 579 -15.18 13.12 -23.13
C CYS A 579 -16.06 14.28 -23.62
N SER A 580 -15.50 15.24 -24.38
CA SER A 580 -16.28 16.34 -24.94
C SER A 580 -17.37 15.89 -25.94
N LEU A 581 -17.22 14.70 -26.52
CA LEU A 581 -18.21 14.11 -27.44
C LEU A 581 -19.38 13.46 -26.69
N PHE A 582 -19.21 13.12 -25.41
CA PHE A 582 -20.27 12.61 -24.54
C PHE A 582 -21.15 13.71 -23.94
N GLU A 583 -20.65 14.95 -23.82
CA GLU A 583 -21.36 16.08 -23.17
C GLU A 583 -22.41 16.79 -24.06
N LYS A 584 -23.17 16.05 -24.89
CA LYS A 584 -24.31 16.62 -25.64
C LYS A 584 -25.63 16.58 -24.88
#